data_AF-A0A1H6AZL0-F1
#
_entry.id   AF-A0A1H6AZL0-F1
#
_cell.length_a   1.000
_cell.length_b   1.000
_cell.length_c   1.000
_cell.angle_alpha   90.00
_cell.angle_beta   90.00
_cell.angle_gamma   90.00
#
_symmetry.space_group_name_H-M   'P 1'
#
loop_
_entity.id
_entity.type
_entity.pdbx_description
1 polymer ?
#
loop_
_entity_poly.entity_id
_entity_poly.type
_entity_poly.pdbx_seq_one_letter_code
_entity_poly.pdbx_strand_id
1 'polypeptide(L)'
;MLMRGMEIPDRGHAERSLHRIGYYRLSAFGYPYRDFCPIPTPDGETEQKVRCDKFKEGTSFDQAINFYLFDKTLRIELLDAIERIEIAVRTAMIEVLGELGPHAHRDRRSYKDRFSEKGEDGSTPLELFIAGLDQHFRSSKEDFAKHFSLKYFGPPPIWIEAGTWTWGNLTHIIAHLSDKNKMAIAARIHPDLPMKTFASWITALNDVRNSCAHHARTW
;
A
#
# COMPACT_ATOMS: atom_id res chain seq x y z
N MET A 1 2.87 -31.47 -7.63
CA MET A 1 2.88 -30.83 -8.97
C MET A 1 2.89 -31.88 -10.07
N LEU A 2 3.92 -32.74 -10.15
CA LEU A 2 3.99 -33.85 -11.13
C LEU A 2 2.76 -34.76 -11.17
N MET A 3 2.36 -35.36 -10.03
CA MET A 3 1.18 -36.24 -9.96
C MET A 3 -0.15 -35.55 -10.35
N ARG A 4 -0.14 -34.22 -10.45
CA ARG A 4 -1.31 -33.41 -10.79
C ARG A 4 -1.32 -32.98 -12.26
N GLY A 5 -0.39 -33.46 -13.08
CA GLY A 5 -0.32 -33.18 -14.52
C GLY A 5 0.53 -31.97 -14.91
N MET A 6 1.36 -31.43 -14.01
CA MET A 6 2.32 -30.38 -14.37
C MET A 6 3.61 -31.00 -14.91
N GLU A 7 4.03 -30.54 -16.08
CA GLU A 7 5.29 -30.90 -16.71
C GLU A 7 6.47 -30.24 -15.97
N ILE A 8 7.49 -31.02 -15.65
CA ILE A 8 8.71 -30.52 -14.99
C ILE A 8 9.93 -31.04 -15.77
N PRO A 9 10.30 -30.37 -16.89
CA PRO A 9 11.41 -30.81 -17.73
C PRO A 9 12.75 -30.79 -16.99
N ASP A 10 13.06 -29.71 -16.27
CA ASP A 10 14.25 -29.60 -15.42
C ASP A 10 13.86 -29.71 -13.93
N ARG A 11 14.02 -30.92 -13.38
CA ARG A 11 13.75 -31.19 -11.96
C ARG A 11 14.70 -30.46 -11.03
N GLY A 12 15.96 -30.29 -11.41
CA GLY A 12 16.96 -29.59 -10.61
C GLY A 12 16.62 -28.10 -10.47
N HIS A 13 16.18 -27.46 -11.56
CA HIS A 13 15.65 -26.10 -11.50
C HIS A 13 14.44 -26.01 -10.58
N ALA A 14 13.49 -26.94 -10.71
CA ALA A 14 12.28 -26.94 -9.90
C ALA A 14 12.59 -27.08 -8.40
N GLU A 15 13.48 -27.98 -8.02
CA GLU A 15 13.91 -28.17 -6.64
C GLU A 15 14.56 -26.91 -6.05
N ARG A 16 15.51 -26.30 -6.78
CA ARG A 16 16.15 -25.04 -6.35
C ARG A 16 15.14 -23.91 -6.19
N SER A 17 14.20 -23.79 -7.13
CA SER A 17 13.14 -22.77 -7.08
C SER A 17 12.19 -22.99 -5.91
N LEU A 18 11.79 -24.22 -5.63
CA LEU A 18 10.95 -24.57 -4.49
C LEU A 18 11.65 -24.31 -3.15
N HIS A 19 12.94 -24.61 -3.04
CA HIS A 19 13.73 -24.31 -1.84
C HIS A 19 13.81 -22.80 -1.58
N ARG A 20 13.95 -21.97 -2.64
CA ARG A 20 14.09 -20.51 -2.50
C ARG A 20 12.76 -19.78 -2.30
N ILE A 21 11.70 -20.18 -3.00
CA ILE A 21 10.43 -19.43 -3.07
C ILE A 21 9.36 -20.05 -2.16
N GLY A 22 9.46 -21.36 -1.90
CA GLY A 22 8.48 -22.13 -1.14
C GLY A 22 7.35 -22.68 -2.02
N TYR A 23 6.95 -23.92 -1.73
CA TYR A 23 5.88 -24.61 -2.45
C TYR A 23 4.55 -23.86 -2.41
N TYR A 24 4.12 -23.40 -1.23
CA TYR A 24 2.81 -22.76 -1.08
C TYR A 24 2.71 -21.51 -1.96
N ARG A 25 3.76 -20.68 -1.97
CA ARG A 25 3.82 -19.47 -2.79
C ARG A 25 3.74 -19.81 -4.27
N LEU A 26 4.60 -20.71 -4.78
CA LEU A 26 4.60 -21.13 -6.19
C LEU A 26 3.30 -21.83 -6.60
N SER A 27 2.67 -22.57 -5.70
CA SER A 27 1.41 -23.27 -5.99
C SER A 27 0.28 -22.31 -6.36
N ALA A 28 0.32 -21.07 -5.85
CA ALA A 28 -0.63 -20.04 -6.21
C ALA A 28 -0.42 -19.52 -7.63
N PHE A 29 0.81 -19.49 -8.14
CA PHE A 29 1.10 -19.11 -9.53
C PHE A 29 0.78 -20.25 -10.50
N GLY A 30 0.76 -21.49 -10.01
CA GLY A 30 0.21 -22.62 -10.75
C GLY A 30 -1.33 -22.64 -10.80
N TYR A 31 -2.01 -22.02 -9.83
CA TYR A 31 -3.47 -22.10 -9.68
C TYR A 31 -4.26 -21.71 -10.95
N PRO A 32 -3.90 -20.62 -11.68
CA PRO A 32 -4.61 -20.24 -12.91
C PRO A 32 -4.47 -21.25 -14.07
N TYR A 33 -3.44 -22.09 -14.04
CA TYR A 33 -3.22 -23.16 -15.01
C TYR A 33 -3.93 -24.47 -14.66
N ARG A 34 -4.66 -24.52 -13.53
CA ARG A 34 -5.49 -25.69 -13.20
C ARG A 34 -6.67 -25.82 -14.15
N ASP A 35 -7.07 -27.04 -14.45
CA ASP A 35 -8.24 -27.28 -15.28
C ASP A 35 -9.53 -26.89 -14.54
N PHE A 36 -10.65 -26.80 -15.25
CA PHE A 36 -11.96 -26.54 -14.69
C PHE A 36 -12.78 -27.83 -14.61
N CYS A 37 -13.32 -28.10 -13.42
CA CYS A 37 -14.18 -29.24 -13.15
C CYS A 37 -15.60 -28.74 -12.88
N PRO A 38 -16.62 -29.48 -13.31
CA PRO A 38 -17.99 -29.24 -12.90
C PRO A 38 -18.13 -29.41 -11.38
N ILE A 39 -19.09 -28.72 -10.78
CA ILE A 39 -19.46 -28.92 -9.37
C ILE A 39 -20.49 -30.06 -9.33
N PRO A 40 -20.21 -31.19 -8.64
CA PRO A 40 -21.19 -32.25 -8.47
C PRO A 40 -22.35 -31.76 -7.59
N THR A 41 -23.58 -32.05 -8.01
CA THR A 41 -24.80 -31.83 -7.23
C THR A 41 -25.66 -33.11 -7.23
N PRO A 42 -26.60 -33.23 -6.28
CA PRO A 42 -27.51 -34.40 -6.23
C PRO A 42 -28.28 -34.63 -7.54
N ASP A 43 -28.55 -33.57 -8.30
CA ASP A 43 -29.33 -33.59 -9.54
C ASP A 43 -28.47 -33.62 -10.83
N GLY A 44 -27.15 -33.77 -10.71
CA GLY A 44 -26.19 -33.78 -11.83
C GLY A 44 -25.05 -32.79 -11.67
N GLU A 45 -24.66 -32.12 -12.76
CA GLU A 45 -23.58 -31.13 -12.77
C GLU A 45 -24.15 -29.71 -12.94
N THR A 46 -23.61 -28.74 -12.21
CA THR A 46 -23.99 -27.32 -12.41
C THR A 46 -23.26 -26.71 -13.61
N GLU A 47 -23.82 -25.65 -14.20
CA GLU A 47 -23.10 -24.81 -15.19
C GLU A 47 -21.86 -24.11 -14.58
N GLN A 48 -21.85 -23.91 -13.26
CA GLN A 48 -20.69 -23.35 -12.56
C GLN A 48 -19.53 -24.36 -12.53
N LYS A 49 -18.33 -23.87 -12.82
CA LYS A 49 -17.09 -24.65 -12.81
C LYS A 49 -16.13 -24.13 -11.75
N VAL A 50 -15.40 -25.04 -11.11
CA VAL A 50 -14.34 -24.75 -10.14
C VAL A 50 -12.99 -25.22 -10.66
N ARG A 51 -11.90 -24.65 -10.16
CA ARG A 51 -10.56 -25.13 -10.51
C ARG A 51 -10.33 -26.51 -9.88
N CYS A 52 -10.04 -27.50 -10.72
CA CYS A 52 -9.66 -28.85 -10.31
C CYS A 52 -8.33 -28.85 -9.56
N ASP A 53 -7.97 -29.98 -8.95
CA ASP A 53 -6.60 -30.18 -8.48
C ASP A 53 -5.61 -30.43 -9.65
N LYS A 54 -6.09 -30.94 -10.78
CA LYS A 54 -5.29 -31.22 -11.98
C LYS A 54 -4.94 -29.96 -12.77
N PHE A 55 -3.76 -29.94 -13.36
CA PHE A 55 -3.31 -28.93 -14.31
C PHE A 55 -3.83 -29.22 -15.71
N LYS A 56 -4.01 -28.16 -16.52
CA LYS A 56 -4.29 -28.30 -17.95
C LYS A 56 -3.11 -28.99 -18.63
N GLU A 57 -3.39 -29.79 -19.66
CA GLU A 57 -2.36 -30.42 -20.49
C GLU A 57 -1.39 -29.36 -21.07
N GLY A 58 -0.09 -29.66 -21.10
CA GLY A 58 0.96 -28.73 -21.53
C GLY A 58 1.35 -27.67 -20.48
N THR A 59 0.77 -27.70 -19.27
CA THR A 59 1.19 -26.79 -18.20
C THR A 59 2.56 -27.18 -17.67
N SER A 60 3.55 -26.29 -17.79
CA SER A 60 4.90 -26.52 -17.28
C SER A 60 5.19 -25.76 -15.99
N PHE A 61 6.14 -26.28 -15.21
CA PHE A 61 6.66 -25.59 -14.02
C PHE A 61 7.24 -24.21 -14.37
N ASP A 62 7.90 -24.09 -15.52
CA ASP A 62 8.50 -22.84 -15.98
C ASP A 62 7.44 -21.76 -16.28
N GLN A 63 6.24 -22.14 -16.74
CA GLN A 63 5.13 -21.17 -16.89
C GLN A 63 4.71 -20.58 -15.53
N ALA A 64 4.62 -21.41 -14.49
CA ALA A 64 4.31 -20.94 -13.14
C ALA A 64 5.43 -20.06 -12.57
N ILE A 65 6.69 -20.40 -12.83
CA ILE A 65 7.86 -19.60 -12.43
C ILE A 65 7.91 -18.27 -13.18
N ASN A 66 7.70 -18.27 -14.49
CA ASN A 66 7.69 -17.05 -15.30
C ASN A 66 6.57 -16.13 -14.84
N PHE A 67 5.42 -16.68 -14.47
CA PHE A 67 4.34 -15.87 -13.90
C PHE A 67 4.70 -15.26 -12.55
N TYR A 68 5.40 -16.03 -11.70
CA TYR A 68 5.97 -15.52 -10.46
C TYR A 68 6.95 -14.37 -10.68
N LEU A 69 7.84 -14.50 -11.66
CA LEU A 69 8.82 -13.47 -12.00
C LEU A 69 8.15 -12.24 -12.61
N PHE A 70 7.11 -12.43 -13.42
CA PHE A 70 6.29 -11.35 -13.96
C PHE A 70 5.65 -10.52 -12.84
N ASP A 71 4.91 -11.13 -11.91
CA ASP A 71 4.30 -10.41 -10.78
C ASP A 71 5.35 -9.74 -9.89
N LYS A 72 6.50 -10.40 -9.67
CA LYS A 72 7.60 -9.77 -8.95
C LYS A 72 8.07 -8.50 -9.64
N THR A 73 8.22 -8.53 -10.96
CA THR A 73 8.63 -7.36 -11.76
C THR A 73 7.56 -6.28 -11.72
N LEU A 74 6.29 -6.66 -11.92
CA LEU A 74 5.15 -5.74 -11.82
C LEU A 74 5.11 -5.00 -10.48
N ARG A 75 5.32 -5.70 -9.36
CA ARG A 75 5.38 -5.05 -8.03
C ARG A 75 6.49 -4.01 -7.92
N ILE A 76 7.64 -4.24 -8.55
CA ILE A 76 8.76 -3.30 -8.52
C ILE A 76 8.40 -2.05 -9.33
N GLU A 77 7.85 -2.23 -10.54
CA GLU A 77 7.40 -1.11 -11.40
C GLU A 77 6.27 -0.30 -10.73
N LEU A 78 5.32 -0.98 -10.07
CA LEU A 78 4.25 -0.32 -9.32
C LEU A 78 4.82 0.50 -8.15
N LEU A 79 5.81 -0.02 -7.41
CA LEU A 79 6.44 0.72 -6.32
C LEU A 79 7.22 1.94 -6.83
N ASP A 80 7.91 1.85 -7.97
CA ASP A 80 8.58 3.00 -8.60
C ASP A 80 7.58 4.09 -8.99
N ALA A 81 6.46 3.72 -9.60
CA ALA A 81 5.42 4.67 -9.97
C ALA A 81 4.75 5.32 -8.74
N ILE A 82 4.45 4.52 -7.70
CA ILE A 82 3.80 5.00 -6.47
C ILE A 82 4.74 5.93 -5.69
N GLU A 83 6.05 5.68 -5.67
CA GLU A 83 7.02 6.54 -5.00
C GLU A 83 6.95 7.99 -5.50
N ARG A 84 6.87 8.20 -6.82
CA ARG A 84 6.74 9.55 -7.40
C ARG A 84 5.45 10.24 -6.96
N ILE A 85 4.36 9.49 -6.88
CA ILE A 85 3.08 10.00 -6.40
C ILE A 85 3.19 10.36 -4.91
N GLU A 86 3.87 9.53 -4.10
CA GLU A 86 4.06 9.78 -2.67
C GLU A 86 4.78 11.10 -2.43
N ILE A 87 5.86 11.33 -3.16
CA ILE A 87 6.63 12.57 -3.08
C ILE A 87 5.78 13.78 -3.52
N ALA A 88 5.02 13.66 -4.60
CA ALA A 88 4.15 14.74 -5.08
C ALA A 88 3.06 15.09 -4.05
N VAL A 89 2.38 14.07 -3.50
CA VAL A 89 1.33 14.25 -2.49
C VAL A 89 1.90 14.87 -1.21
N ARG A 90 3.05 14.37 -0.74
CA ARG A 90 3.75 14.91 0.44
C ARG A 90 4.12 16.37 0.25
N THR A 91 4.68 16.71 -0.92
CA THR A 91 5.07 18.08 -1.25
C THR A 91 3.85 19.00 -1.27
N ALA A 92 2.77 18.60 -1.96
CA ALA A 92 1.53 19.37 -2.00
C ALA A 92 0.92 19.59 -0.61
N MET A 93 0.99 18.58 0.28
CA MET A 93 0.56 18.73 1.68
C MET A 93 1.43 19.71 2.46
N ILE A 94 2.75 19.63 2.32
CA ILE A 94 3.70 20.53 2.98
C ILE A 94 3.43 21.98 2.55
N GLU A 95 3.22 22.22 1.25
CA GLU A 95 2.95 23.56 0.74
C GLU A 95 1.62 24.11 1.27
N VAL A 96 0.51 23.37 1.08
CA VAL A 96 -0.83 23.83 1.45
C VAL A 96 -0.95 24.08 2.96
N LEU A 97 -0.44 23.17 3.78
CA LEU A 97 -0.50 23.35 5.24
C LEU A 97 0.57 24.33 5.72
N GLY A 98 1.75 24.35 5.09
CA GLY A 98 2.83 25.29 5.42
C GLY A 98 2.43 26.75 5.22
N GLU A 99 1.58 27.04 4.24
CA GLU A 99 0.97 28.36 4.03
C GLU A 99 0.07 28.81 5.19
N LEU A 100 -0.52 27.86 5.94
CA LEU A 100 -1.32 28.16 7.14
C LEU A 100 -0.43 28.36 8.38
N GLY A 101 0.80 27.84 8.35
CA GLY A 101 1.81 28.00 9.39
C GLY A 101 2.70 26.76 9.57
N PRO A 102 3.85 26.91 10.25
CA PRO A 102 4.84 25.85 10.43
C PRO A 102 4.29 24.59 11.11
N HIS A 103 3.27 24.73 11.96
CA HIS A 103 2.69 23.62 12.72
C HIS A 103 1.22 23.39 12.37
N ALA A 104 0.77 23.81 11.18
CA ALA A 104 -0.64 23.70 10.79
C ALA A 104 -1.14 22.25 10.74
N HIS A 105 -0.28 21.27 10.47
CA HIS A 105 -0.64 19.85 10.56
C HIS A 105 -0.93 19.38 11.99
N ARG A 106 -0.62 20.19 13.01
CA ARG A 106 -0.94 19.93 14.42
C ARG A 106 -2.14 20.75 14.90
N ASP A 107 -2.59 21.72 14.10
CA ASP A 107 -3.70 22.60 14.45
C ASP A 107 -5.04 21.99 14.04
N ARG A 108 -5.99 21.90 14.99
CA ARG A 108 -7.37 21.48 14.76
C ARG A 108 -8.05 22.21 13.60
N ARG A 109 -7.69 23.47 13.33
CA ARG A 109 -8.24 24.29 12.23
C ARG A 109 -7.96 23.71 10.85
N SER A 110 -6.96 22.83 10.72
CA SER A 110 -6.63 22.16 9.46
C SER A 110 -7.53 20.97 9.14
N TYR A 111 -8.26 20.46 10.14
CA TYR A 111 -8.99 19.20 10.10
C TYR A 111 -10.50 19.40 10.17
N LYS A 112 -11.25 18.31 9.95
CA LYS A 112 -12.68 18.24 10.23
C LYS A 112 -12.91 18.21 11.75
N ASP A 113 -13.99 18.84 12.21
CA ASP A 113 -14.29 18.99 13.64
C ASP A 113 -14.23 17.65 14.41
N ARG A 114 -14.83 16.60 13.85
CA ARG A 114 -14.81 15.22 14.41
C ARG A 114 -13.42 14.68 14.78
N PHE A 115 -12.36 15.13 14.12
CA PHE A 115 -11.01 14.66 14.41
C PHE A 115 -10.42 15.32 15.67
N SER A 116 -11.02 16.44 16.09
CA SER A 116 -10.65 17.21 17.28
C SER A 116 -11.72 17.15 18.37
N GLU A 117 -12.76 16.34 18.20
CA GLU A 117 -13.77 16.09 19.22
C GLU A 117 -13.19 15.20 20.32
N LYS A 118 -13.54 15.50 21.58
CA LYS A 118 -13.06 14.74 22.74
C LYS A 118 -13.79 13.40 22.84
N GLY A 119 -13.01 12.34 23.06
CA GLY A 119 -13.52 11.03 23.45
C GLY A 119 -13.88 10.96 24.93
N GLU A 120 -14.30 9.78 25.38
CA GLU A 120 -14.69 9.51 26.77
C GLU A 120 -13.54 9.72 27.77
N ASP A 121 -12.29 9.50 27.33
CA ASP A 121 -11.08 9.69 28.13
C ASP A 121 -10.58 11.15 28.14
N GLY A 122 -11.30 12.06 27.46
CA GLY A 122 -10.95 13.48 27.33
C GLY A 122 -9.89 13.80 26.29
N SER A 123 -9.30 12.79 25.63
CA SER A 123 -8.34 12.95 24.53
C SER A 123 -9.06 13.14 23.19
N THR A 124 -8.39 13.76 22.23
CA THR A 124 -8.89 13.86 20.85
C THR A 124 -8.15 12.91 19.91
N PRO A 125 -8.81 12.39 18.85
CA PRO A 125 -8.15 11.59 17.82
C PRO A 125 -6.94 12.30 17.18
N LEU A 126 -7.01 13.62 17.02
CA LEU A 126 -5.88 14.45 16.55
C LEU A 126 -4.71 14.38 17.53
N GLU A 127 -4.92 14.60 18.82
CA GLU A 127 -3.85 14.55 19.84
C GLU A 127 -3.15 13.19 19.86
N LEU A 128 -3.92 12.10 19.83
CA LEU A 128 -3.38 10.74 19.76
C LEU A 128 -2.55 10.52 18.49
N PHE A 129 -3.04 11.01 17.35
CA PHE A 129 -2.33 10.91 16.09
C PHE A 129 -1.03 11.73 16.08
N ILE A 130 -1.06 12.97 16.57
CA ILE A 130 0.13 13.82 16.68
C ILE A 130 1.16 13.22 17.62
N ALA A 131 0.74 12.61 18.74
CA ALA A 131 1.65 11.90 19.64
C ALA A 131 2.35 10.72 18.93
N GLY A 132 1.63 10.02 18.04
CA GLY A 132 2.20 8.99 17.17
C GLY A 132 3.24 9.53 16.20
N LEU A 133 2.97 10.67 15.54
CA LEU A 133 3.93 11.34 14.66
C LEU A 133 5.18 11.79 15.43
N ASP A 134 5.01 12.36 16.63
CA ASP A 134 6.11 12.76 17.50
C ASP A 134 7.00 11.57 17.88
N GLN A 135 6.39 10.44 18.23
CA GLN A 135 7.14 9.23 18.56
C GLN A 135 7.91 8.70 17.35
N HIS A 136 7.29 8.73 16.16
CA HIS A 136 7.94 8.33 14.93
C HIS A 136 9.12 9.26 14.58
N PHE A 137 8.95 10.57 14.73
CA PHE A 137 9.99 11.54 14.48
C PHE A 137 11.19 11.37 15.43
N ARG A 138 10.93 11.24 16.74
CA ARG A 138 11.97 11.07 17.77
C ARG A 138 12.76 9.76 17.62
N SER A 139 12.11 8.69 17.16
CA SER A 139 12.76 7.39 16.94
C SER A 139 13.37 7.24 15.54
N SER A 140 13.23 8.25 14.68
CA SER A 140 13.76 8.24 13.32
C SER A 140 15.29 8.11 13.32
N LYS A 141 15.80 7.26 12.43
CA LYS A 141 17.24 7.08 12.22
C LYS A 141 17.82 8.08 11.21
N GLU A 142 16.98 8.89 10.58
CA GLU A 142 17.37 9.89 9.59
C GLU A 142 18.18 11.04 10.22
N ASP A 143 19.23 11.47 9.53
CA ASP A 143 20.17 12.46 10.07
C ASP A 143 19.52 13.83 10.30
N PHE A 144 18.60 14.26 9.44
CA PHE A 144 17.87 15.53 9.62
C PHE A 144 17.01 15.52 10.90
N ALA A 145 16.39 14.37 11.23
CA ALA A 145 15.51 14.24 12.40
C ALA A 145 16.32 14.24 13.70
N LYS A 146 17.46 13.54 13.71
CA LYS A 146 18.44 13.58 14.81
C LYS A 146 18.99 14.99 14.99
N HIS A 147 19.43 15.62 13.90
CA HIS A 147 19.97 16.98 13.93
C HIS A 147 18.94 17.96 14.51
N PHE A 148 17.69 17.88 14.05
CA PHE A 148 16.63 18.75 14.55
C PHE A 148 16.41 18.55 16.06
N SER A 149 16.28 17.30 16.50
CA SER A 149 16.03 16.96 17.92
C SER A 149 17.16 17.36 18.86
N LEU A 150 18.41 17.41 18.37
CA LEU A 150 19.56 17.85 19.17
C LEU A 150 19.69 19.38 19.25
N LYS A 151 19.31 20.09 18.18
CA LYS A 151 19.60 21.52 18.02
C LYS A 151 18.42 22.42 18.38
N TYR A 152 17.19 21.95 18.22
CA TYR A 152 15.98 22.75 18.38
C TYR A 152 15.09 22.20 19.49
N PHE A 153 14.40 23.10 20.17
CA PHE A 153 13.39 22.77 21.17
C PHE A 153 11.99 22.88 20.57
N GLY A 154 11.08 22.00 20.99
CA GLY A 154 9.68 22.00 20.55
C GLY A 154 9.41 21.09 19.35
N PRO A 155 8.14 21.07 18.88
CA PRO A 155 7.74 20.21 17.77
C PRO A 155 8.40 20.65 16.45
N PRO A 156 8.78 19.72 15.57
CA PRO A 156 9.24 20.07 14.23
C PRO A 156 8.15 20.78 13.40
N PRO A 157 8.54 21.75 12.56
CA PRO A 157 7.64 22.29 11.55
C PRO A 157 7.34 21.24 10.47
N ILE A 158 6.25 21.43 9.73
CA ILE A 158 5.71 20.45 8.79
C ILE A 158 6.74 20.00 7.74
N TRP A 159 7.52 20.90 7.16
CA TRP A 159 8.54 20.55 6.15
C TRP A 159 9.70 19.71 6.69
N ILE A 160 9.90 19.66 8.01
CA ILE A 160 10.88 18.79 8.67
C ILE A 160 10.20 17.48 9.07
N GLU A 161 9.06 17.55 9.76
CA GLU A 161 8.40 16.36 10.27
C GLU A 161 7.88 15.45 9.17
N ALA A 162 7.36 16.06 8.10
CA ALA A 162 6.85 15.35 6.94
C ALA A 162 7.93 14.52 6.26
N GLY A 163 9.22 14.80 6.44
CA GLY A 163 10.30 13.93 5.96
C GLY A 163 10.29 12.53 6.59
N THR A 164 9.66 12.36 7.76
CA THR A 164 9.53 11.05 8.43
C THR A 164 8.18 10.38 8.18
N TRP A 165 7.24 11.02 7.50
CA TRP A 165 5.91 10.43 7.31
C TRP A 165 5.95 9.21 6.39
N THR A 166 5.12 8.22 6.69
CA THR A 166 4.83 7.10 5.79
C THR A 166 3.63 7.43 4.90
N TRP A 167 3.40 6.67 3.82
CA TRP A 167 2.15 6.73 3.06
C TRP A 167 0.90 6.61 3.95
N GLY A 168 0.96 5.76 4.99
CA GLY A 168 -0.12 5.61 5.96
C GLY A 168 -0.42 6.92 6.71
N ASN A 169 0.62 7.63 7.15
CA ASN A 169 0.48 8.93 7.80
C ASN A 169 -0.14 9.96 6.84
N LEU A 170 0.33 10.02 5.59
CA LEU A 170 -0.21 10.93 4.56
C LEU A 170 -1.70 10.67 4.31
N THR A 171 -2.07 9.40 4.09
CA THR A 171 -3.45 8.97 3.87
C THR A 171 -4.34 9.31 5.06
N HIS A 172 -3.85 9.08 6.28
CA HIS A 172 -4.59 9.38 7.51
C HIS A 172 -4.83 10.89 7.68
N ILE A 173 -3.81 11.73 7.43
CA ILE A 173 -3.96 13.19 7.45
C ILE A 173 -4.99 13.61 6.40
N ILE A 174 -4.82 13.19 5.14
CA ILE A 174 -5.73 13.53 4.05
C ILE A 174 -7.16 13.14 4.39
N ALA A 175 -7.40 11.94 4.93
CA ALA A 175 -8.75 11.48 5.28
C ALA A 175 -9.46 12.45 6.25
N HIS A 176 -8.73 13.07 7.18
CA HIS A 176 -9.26 13.92 8.23
C HIS A 176 -9.15 15.43 7.96
N LEU A 177 -8.38 15.87 6.97
CA LEU A 177 -8.29 17.28 6.58
C LEU A 177 -9.67 17.87 6.25
N SER A 178 -9.81 19.18 6.52
CA SER A 178 -10.94 19.96 6.05
C SER A 178 -11.08 19.85 4.53
N ASP A 179 -12.31 19.93 4.02
CA ASP A 179 -12.55 19.79 2.57
C ASP A 179 -11.83 20.90 1.79
N LYS A 180 -11.72 22.11 2.36
CA LYS A 180 -10.91 23.21 1.80
C LYS A 180 -9.45 22.81 1.58
N ASN A 181 -8.80 22.27 2.61
CA ASN A 181 -7.39 21.88 2.50
C ASN A 181 -7.19 20.70 1.55
N LYS A 182 -8.12 19.73 1.57
CA LYS A 182 -8.09 18.58 0.66
C LYS A 182 -8.26 18.99 -0.80
N MET A 183 -9.15 19.94 -1.10
CA MET A 183 -9.31 20.52 -2.43
C MET A 183 -8.04 21.25 -2.88
N ALA A 184 -7.43 22.03 -2.00
CA ALA A 184 -6.18 22.74 -2.30
C ALA A 184 -5.03 21.77 -2.62
N ILE A 185 -4.89 20.67 -1.87
CA ILE A 185 -3.89 19.63 -2.15
C ILE A 185 -4.15 18.96 -3.49
N ALA A 186 -5.41 18.59 -3.79
CA ALA A 186 -5.76 17.98 -5.08
C ALA A 186 -5.40 18.92 -6.25
N ALA A 187 -5.70 20.21 -6.13
CA ALA A 187 -5.40 21.21 -7.15
C ALA A 187 -3.89 21.43 -7.37
N ARG A 188 -3.05 21.23 -6.34
CA ARG A 188 -1.58 21.26 -6.47
C ARG A 188 -1.03 20.08 -7.27
N ILE A 189 -1.69 18.93 -7.20
CA ILE A 189 -1.33 17.74 -7.98
C ILE A 189 -1.78 17.90 -9.43
N HIS A 190 -3.05 18.26 -9.62
CA HIS A 190 -3.58 18.58 -10.94
C HIS A 190 -4.80 19.51 -10.79
N PRO A 191 -4.85 20.67 -11.48
CA PRO A 191 -5.89 21.69 -11.30
C PRO A 191 -7.33 21.15 -11.42
N ASP A 192 -7.56 20.25 -12.38
CA ASP A 192 -8.89 19.68 -12.64
C ASP A 192 -9.21 18.41 -11.84
N LEU A 193 -8.35 17.99 -10.89
CA LEU A 193 -8.56 16.76 -10.14
C LEU A 193 -9.67 16.92 -9.10
N PRO A 194 -10.81 16.22 -9.21
CA PRO A 194 -11.88 16.34 -8.23
C PRO A 194 -11.43 15.80 -6.87
N MET A 195 -11.78 16.50 -5.79
CA MET A 195 -11.44 16.10 -4.41
C MET A 195 -11.82 14.65 -4.08
N LYS A 196 -13.00 14.19 -4.54
CA LYS A 196 -13.46 12.82 -4.32
C LYS A 196 -12.59 11.79 -5.04
N THR A 197 -12.20 12.08 -6.28
CA THR A 197 -11.30 11.25 -7.09
C THR A 197 -9.94 11.17 -6.43
N PHE A 198 -9.37 12.31 -6.04
CA PHE A 198 -8.11 12.36 -5.29
C PHE A 198 -8.16 11.47 -4.04
N ALA A 199 -9.16 11.65 -3.18
CA ALA A 199 -9.30 10.85 -1.96
C ALA A 199 -9.42 9.35 -2.26
N SER A 200 -10.21 8.98 -3.28
CA SER A 200 -10.35 7.59 -3.72
C SER A 200 -9.05 7.00 -4.22
N TRP A 201 -8.25 7.75 -4.98
CA TRP A 201 -6.97 7.31 -5.52
C TRP A 201 -5.94 7.11 -4.41
N ILE A 202 -5.85 8.02 -3.44
CA ILE A 202 -4.92 7.88 -2.32
C ILE A 202 -5.21 6.60 -1.51
N THR A 203 -6.48 6.29 -1.28
CA THR A 203 -6.89 5.03 -0.62
C THR A 203 -6.52 3.81 -1.48
N ALA A 204 -6.87 3.81 -2.76
CA ALA A 204 -6.57 2.67 -3.65
C ALA A 204 -5.06 2.42 -3.80
N LEU A 205 -4.26 3.49 -3.89
CA LEU A 205 -2.80 3.40 -3.98
C LEU A 205 -2.18 2.87 -2.70
N ASN A 206 -2.74 3.19 -1.53
CA ASN A 206 -2.31 2.58 -0.26
C ASN A 206 -2.44 1.05 -0.31
N ASP A 207 -3.55 0.54 -0.82
CA ASP A 207 -3.81 -0.91 -0.91
C ASP A 207 -2.86 -1.61 -1.89
N VAL A 208 -2.62 -0.99 -3.05
CA VAL A 208 -1.65 -1.49 -4.04
C VAL A 208 -0.23 -1.47 -3.47
N ARG A 209 0.18 -0.35 -2.84
CA ARG A 209 1.49 -0.20 -2.21
C ARG A 209 1.72 -1.25 -1.14
N ASN A 210 0.74 -1.46 -0.26
CA ASN A 210 0.83 -2.45 0.81
C ASN A 210 0.87 -3.88 0.26
N SER A 211 0.08 -4.18 -0.77
CA SER A 211 0.15 -5.46 -1.48
C SER A 211 1.56 -5.70 -2.05
N CYS A 212 2.17 -4.67 -2.65
CA CYS A 212 3.53 -4.75 -3.17
C CYS A 212 4.57 -4.99 -2.05
N ALA A 213 4.50 -4.17 -0.99
CA ALA A 213 5.43 -4.20 0.14
C ALA A 213 5.36 -5.51 0.95
N HIS A 214 4.17 -6.10 1.08
CA HIS A 214 3.95 -7.39 1.74
C HIS A 214 4.09 -8.59 0.79
N HIS A 215 4.55 -8.36 -0.44
CA HIS A 215 4.78 -9.41 -1.45
C HIS A 215 3.53 -10.24 -1.78
N ALA A 216 2.35 -9.63 -1.64
CA ALA A 216 1.08 -10.19 -2.08
C ALA A 216 1.02 -10.24 -3.62
N ARG A 217 0.06 -11.00 -4.15
CA ARG A 217 -0.16 -11.11 -5.60
C ARG A 217 -0.85 -9.84 -6.10
N THR A 218 -0.40 -9.29 -7.23
CA THR A 218 -0.91 -8.02 -7.77
C THR A 218 -1.62 -8.10 -9.12
N TRP A 219 -1.80 -9.32 -9.65
CA TRP A 219 -2.53 -9.60 -10.88
C TRP A 219 -3.90 -10.24 -10.62
#